data_AF-A0A4Z0PYH2-F1
#
_entry.id   AF-A0A4Z0PYH2-F1
#
_cell.length_a   1.000
_cell.length_b   1.000
_cell.length_c   1.000
_cell.angle_alpha   90.00
_cell.angle_beta   90.00
_cell.angle_gamma   90.00
#
_symmetry.space_group_name_H-M   'P 1'
#
loop_
_entity.id
_entity.type
_entity.pdbx_description
1 polymer ?
#
loop_
_entity_poly.entity_id
_entity_poly.type
_entity_poly.pdbx_seq_one_letter_code
_entity_poly.pdbx_strand_id
1 'polypeptide(L)'
;MLLYFTADKEYPRRPLPPTPYLQEEPRAATAALETAVRACPKPDYFGNYPFPTPGQRHELCQCLDSPYLTHREAVWLELWRTQFDTDTAARVLGQLHIIIRHRQATGIMPVPHKGGYFFPEQVNCPRP
;
A
#
# COMPACT_ATOMS: atom_id res chain seq x y z
N MET A 1 8.13 8.89 14.90
CA MET A 1 7.88 10.28 14.45
C MET A 1 6.48 10.28 13.84
N LEU A 2 5.46 10.74 14.57
CA LEU A 2 4.10 10.83 14.04
C LEU A 2 4.04 12.01 13.06
N LEU A 3 3.77 11.74 11.80
CA LEU A 3 3.49 12.76 10.80
C LEU A 3 2.06 13.27 11.05
N TYR A 4 1.95 14.35 11.83
CA TYR A 4 0.71 15.08 12.00
C TYR A 4 0.37 15.81 10.70
N PHE A 5 -0.78 15.48 10.11
CA PHE A 5 -1.36 16.26 9.04
C PHE A 5 -2.71 16.78 9.48
N THR A 6 -2.88 18.10 9.40
CA THR A 6 -4.12 18.80 9.72
C THR A 6 -5.16 18.56 8.62
N ALA A 7 -6.38 18.21 9.04
CA ALA A 7 -7.48 17.76 8.17
C ALA A 7 -8.04 18.82 7.20
N ASP A 8 -7.65 20.10 7.36
CA ASP A 8 -8.24 21.24 6.65
C ASP A 8 -7.47 21.75 5.42
N LYS A 9 -6.36 21.08 5.05
CA LYS A 9 -5.76 21.33 3.74
C LYS A 9 -6.34 20.33 2.77
N GLU A 10 -6.95 20.84 1.70
CA GLU A 10 -7.10 20.09 0.45
C GLU A 10 -5.77 19.42 0.17
N TYR A 11 -5.68 18.13 0.51
CA TYR A 11 -4.43 17.42 0.46
C TYR A 11 -3.98 17.49 -0.99
N PRO A 12 -2.81 18.08 -1.30
CA PRO A 12 -2.32 18.04 -2.66
C PRO A 12 -2.25 16.55 -2.97
N ARG A 13 -2.86 16.13 -4.09
CA ARG A 13 -2.66 14.80 -4.66
C ARG A 13 -1.14 14.63 -4.73
N ARG A 14 -0.52 14.08 -3.68
CA ARG A 14 0.93 13.89 -3.67
C ARG A 14 1.14 12.98 -4.87
N PRO A 15 1.86 13.44 -5.90
CA PRO A 15 2.09 12.58 -7.04
C PRO A 15 2.80 11.36 -6.48
N LEU A 16 2.10 10.23 -6.47
CA LEU A 16 2.74 8.96 -6.17
C LEU A 16 3.85 8.83 -7.20
N PRO A 17 5.10 8.64 -6.75
CA PRO A 17 6.24 8.65 -7.65
C PRO A 17 5.98 7.61 -8.76
N PRO A 18 6.21 7.95 -10.05
CA PRO A 18 6.06 6.99 -11.14
C PRO A 18 6.91 5.73 -10.82
N THR A 19 6.40 4.57 -11.21
CA THR A 19 6.86 3.24 -10.77
C THR A 19 7.71 2.55 -11.85
N PRO A 20 9.05 2.74 -11.88
CA PRO A 20 9.93 2.11 -12.86
C PRO A 20 10.15 0.59 -12.66
N TYR A 21 9.72 0.02 -11.52
CA TYR A 21 9.97 -1.38 -11.13
C TYR A 21 8.79 -2.33 -11.38
N LEU A 22 7.74 -1.87 -12.05
CA LEU A 22 6.62 -2.72 -12.52
C LEU A 22 7.06 -3.77 -13.56
N GLN A 23 8.32 -4.16 -13.63
CA GLN A 23 8.78 -5.17 -14.58
C GLN A 23 8.79 -6.58 -13.98
N GLU A 24 8.61 -6.73 -12.67
CA GLU A 24 8.63 -8.02 -11.99
C GLU A 24 7.24 -8.45 -11.48
N GLU A 25 7.01 -9.76 -11.39
CA GLU A 25 5.79 -10.33 -10.82
C GLU A 25 5.71 -10.03 -9.30
N PRO A 26 4.53 -9.69 -8.75
CA PRO A 26 3.22 -9.63 -9.39
C PRO A 26 2.85 -8.19 -9.79
N ARG A 27 3.44 -7.69 -10.88
CA ARG A 27 3.20 -6.35 -11.48
C ARG A 27 1.73 -5.96 -11.50
N ALA A 28 0.88 -6.83 -12.04
CA ALA A 28 -0.53 -6.54 -12.24
C ALA A 28 -1.25 -6.28 -10.91
N ALA A 29 -0.88 -7.03 -9.87
CA ALA A 29 -1.44 -6.85 -8.53
C ALA A 29 -0.93 -5.56 -7.88
N THR A 30 0.36 -5.22 -8.02
CA THR A 30 0.90 -3.94 -7.51
C THR A 30 0.27 -2.74 -8.24
N ALA A 31 0.06 -2.81 -9.56
CA ALA A 31 -0.62 -1.76 -10.31
C ALA A 31 -2.11 -1.64 -9.93
N ALA A 32 -2.79 -2.76 -9.71
CA ALA A 32 -4.17 -2.78 -9.23
C ALA A 32 -4.28 -2.23 -7.81
N LEU A 33 -3.31 -2.53 -6.94
CA LEU A 33 -3.20 -1.96 -5.60
C LEU A 33 -3.08 -0.44 -5.67
N GLU A 34 -2.14 0.08 -6.46
CA GLU A 34 -1.95 1.52 -6.65
C GLU A 34 -3.23 2.18 -7.16
N THR A 35 -3.88 1.56 -8.14
CA THR A 35 -5.14 2.05 -8.72
C THR A 35 -6.25 2.08 -7.69
N ALA A 36 -6.40 1.04 -6.87
CA ALA A 36 -7.40 0.98 -5.80
C ALA A 36 -7.17 2.06 -4.74
N VAL A 37 -5.92 2.24 -4.30
CA VAL A 37 -5.55 3.29 -3.34
C VAL A 37 -5.87 4.68 -3.91
N ARG A 38 -5.53 4.94 -5.17
CA ARG A 38 -5.80 6.22 -5.85
C ARG A 38 -7.29 6.47 -6.09
N ALA A 39 -8.08 5.41 -6.28
CA ALA A 39 -9.51 5.49 -6.54
C ALA A 39 -10.37 5.58 -5.27
N CYS A 40 -9.74 5.55 -4.08
CA CYS A 40 -10.44 5.67 -2.82
C CYS A 40 -11.27 6.97 -2.78
N PRO A 41 -12.58 6.90 -2.50
CA PRO A 41 -13.39 8.09 -2.33
C PRO A 41 -12.89 8.91 -1.13
N LYS A 42 -13.12 10.22 -1.16
CA LYS A 42 -12.85 11.06 0.01
C LYS A 42 -14.03 10.94 0.98
N PRO A 43 -13.78 10.89 2.30
CA PRO A 43 -14.84 11.04 3.29
C PRO A 43 -15.61 12.33 3.03
N ASP A 44 -16.93 12.27 3.11
CA ASP A 44 -17.73 13.49 3.09
C ASP A 44 -17.54 14.26 4.41
N TYR A 45 -17.77 15.58 4.37
CA TYR A 45 -17.54 16.46 5.52
C TYR A 45 -18.44 16.12 6.72
N PHE A 46 -19.52 15.37 6.49
CA PHE A 46 -20.51 14.97 7.49
C PHE A 46 -20.21 13.62 8.15
N GLY A 47 -19.13 12.93 7.74
CA GLY A 47 -18.74 11.66 8.33
C GLY A 47 -19.65 10.48 7.95
N ASN A 48 -20.53 10.64 6.95
CA ASN A 48 -21.28 9.55 6.34
C ASN A 48 -20.39 8.84 5.33
N TYR A 49 -19.38 8.18 5.86
CA TYR A 49 -18.41 7.45 5.07
C TYR A 49 -18.41 5.97 5.48
N PRO A 50 -18.52 5.03 4.53
CA PRO A 50 -18.55 3.60 4.86
C PRO A 50 -17.14 3.11 5.18
N PHE A 51 -16.62 3.52 6.34
CA PHE A 51 -15.30 3.12 6.86
C PHE A 51 -15.13 1.61 6.87
N PRO A 52 -13.88 1.10 6.81
CA PRO A 52 -13.64 -0.32 6.74
C PRO A 52 -14.10 -0.99 8.02
N THR A 53 -14.62 -2.21 7.88
CA THR A 53 -15.05 -3.01 9.02
C THR A 53 -13.90 -3.26 10.00
N PRO A 54 -14.16 -3.54 11.28
CA PRO A 54 -13.10 -3.90 12.24
C PRO A 54 -12.21 -5.04 11.75
N GLY A 55 -12.77 -6.06 11.08
CA GLY A 55 -12.03 -7.17 10.49
C GLY A 55 -11.07 -6.71 9.39
N GLN A 56 -11.55 -5.91 8.44
CA GLN A 56 -10.71 -5.35 7.38
C GLN A 56 -9.60 -4.46 7.93
N ARG A 57 -9.87 -3.64 8.96
CA ARG A 57 -8.83 -2.82 9.60
C ARG A 57 -7.75 -3.69 10.25
N HIS A 58 -8.14 -4.76 10.92
CA HIS A 58 -7.21 -5.71 11.52
C HIS A 58 -6.34 -6.38 10.45
N GLU A 59 -6.95 -6.85 9.36
CA GLU A 59 -6.26 -7.51 8.26
C GLU A 59 -5.30 -6.55 7.53
N LEU A 60 -5.70 -5.30 7.32
CA LEU A 60 -4.82 -4.26 6.77
C LEU A 60 -3.60 -4.00 7.67
N CYS A 61 -3.76 -4.03 9.00
CA CYS A 61 -2.62 -3.96 9.93
C CYS A 61 -1.70 -5.17 9.75
N GLN A 62 -2.25 -6.40 9.69
CA GLN A 62 -1.46 -7.61 9.50
C GLN A 62 -0.68 -7.60 8.18
N CYS A 63 -1.30 -7.14 7.08
CA CYS A 63 -0.62 -6.98 5.82
C CYS A 63 0.48 -5.92 5.89
N LEU A 64 0.26 -4.80 6.58
CA LEU A 64 1.27 -3.75 6.76
C LEU A 64 2.50 -4.23 7.54
N ASP A 65 2.29 -5.10 8.54
CA ASP A 65 3.37 -5.70 9.33
C ASP A 65 4.14 -6.81 8.56
N SER A 66 3.66 -7.20 7.37
CA SER A 66 4.31 -8.21 6.54
C SER A 66 5.63 -7.68 5.95
N PRO A 67 6.75 -8.40 6.10
CA PRO A 67 8.02 -7.99 5.51
C PRO A 67 8.07 -8.24 3.99
N TYR A 68 7.02 -8.82 3.41
CA TYR A 68 6.92 -9.13 1.99
C TYR A 68 6.29 -7.99 1.16
N LEU A 69 5.94 -6.87 1.79
CA LEU A 69 5.64 -5.63 1.07
C LEU A 69 6.94 -4.93 0.69
N THR A 70 6.93 -4.23 -0.44
CA THR A 70 7.99 -3.26 -0.72
C THR A 70 7.83 -2.04 0.18
N HIS A 71 8.89 -1.24 0.32
CA HIS A 71 8.81 -0.02 1.13
C HIS A 71 7.70 0.91 0.62
N ARG A 72 7.55 1.06 -0.71
CA ARG A 72 6.48 1.91 -1.28
C ARG A 72 5.07 1.40 -0.99
N GLU A 73 4.83 0.10 -1.11
CA GLU A 73 3.52 -0.50 -0.82
C GLU A 73 3.15 -0.34 0.66
N ALA A 74 4.11 -0.54 1.56
CA ALA A 74 3.93 -0.28 2.98
C ALA A 74 3.60 1.19 3.25
N VAL A 75 4.29 2.13 2.60
CA VAL A 75 4.00 3.57 2.72
C VAL A 75 2.60 3.92 2.21
N TRP A 76 2.14 3.30 1.11
CA TRP A 76 0.76 3.50 0.65
C TRP A 76 -0.26 3.07 1.69
N LEU A 77 -0.08 1.88 2.29
CA LEU A 77 -0.98 1.42 3.35
C LEU A 77 -0.89 2.28 4.60
N GLU A 78 0.31 2.65 5.04
CA GLU A 78 0.50 3.47 6.23
C GLU A 78 -0.23 4.81 6.11
N LEU A 79 -0.18 5.43 4.93
CA LEU A 79 -0.83 6.72 4.67
C LEU A 79 -2.35 6.62 4.49
N TRP A 80 -2.85 5.56 3.85
CA TRP A 80 -4.23 5.51 3.35
C TRP A 80 -5.15 4.53 4.07
N ARG A 81 -4.63 3.57 4.86
CA ARG A 81 -5.46 2.49 5.48
C ARG A 81 -6.61 2.99 6.35
N THR A 82 -6.46 4.14 6.99
CA THR A 82 -7.49 4.73 7.85
C THR A 82 -8.55 5.51 7.06
N GLN A 83 -8.29 5.77 5.77
CA GLN A 83 -9.15 6.55 4.88
C GLN A 83 -9.90 5.68 3.87
N PHE A 84 -9.59 4.38 3.75
CA PHE A 84 -10.33 3.50 2.86
C PHE A 84 -11.80 3.42 3.23
N ASP A 85 -12.67 3.31 2.24
CA ASP A 85 -14.00 2.78 2.45
C ASP A 85 -13.97 1.25 2.45
N THR A 86 -15.11 0.63 2.77
CA THR A 86 -15.27 -0.82 2.86
C THR A 86 -14.90 -1.52 1.55
N ASP A 87 -15.28 -0.95 0.40
CA ASP A 87 -15.04 -1.53 -0.93
C ASP A 87 -13.59 -1.37 -1.39
N THR A 88 -12.97 -0.22 -1.11
CA THR A 88 -11.55 -0.01 -1.38
C THR A 88 -10.70 -0.89 -0.48
N ALA A 89 -11.05 -1.02 0.81
CA ALA A 89 -10.37 -1.91 1.73
C ALA A 89 -10.40 -3.36 1.24
N ALA A 90 -11.56 -3.86 0.78
CA ALA A 90 -11.67 -5.20 0.21
C ALA A 90 -10.79 -5.40 -1.04
N ARG A 91 -10.79 -4.43 -1.96
CA ARG A 91 -9.95 -4.46 -3.17
C ARG A 91 -8.46 -4.43 -2.84
N VAL A 92 -8.06 -3.54 -1.94
CA VAL A 92 -6.68 -3.42 -1.46
C VAL A 92 -6.22 -4.73 -0.82
N LEU A 93 -6.98 -5.28 0.12
CA LEU A 93 -6.69 -6.56 0.78
C LEU A 93 -6.53 -7.71 -0.23
N GLY A 94 -7.42 -7.79 -1.22
CA GLY A 94 -7.31 -8.77 -2.30
C GLY A 94 -5.97 -8.71 -3.03
N GLN A 95 -5.50 -7.51 -3.38
CA GLN A 95 -4.21 -7.34 -4.06
C GLN A 95 -3.02 -7.61 -3.12
N LEU A 96 -3.09 -7.16 -1.86
CA LEU A 96 -2.03 -7.42 -0.89
C LEU A 96 -1.81 -8.91 -0.65
N HIS A 97 -2.86 -9.71 -0.57
CA HIS A 97 -2.72 -11.16 -0.42
C HIS A 97 -2.06 -11.81 -1.63
N ILE A 98 -2.40 -11.37 -2.86
CA ILE A 98 -1.76 -11.86 -4.08
C ILE A 98 -0.27 -11.53 -4.04
N ILE A 99 0.07 -10.27 -3.72
CA ILE A 99 1.44 -9.77 -3.64
C ILE A 99 2.27 -10.54 -2.60
N ILE A 100 1.78 -10.62 -1.36
CA ILE A 100 2.47 -11.27 -0.25
C ILE A 100 2.64 -12.75 -0.54
N ARG A 101 1.59 -13.45 -0.98
CA ARG A 101 1.67 -14.89 -1.28
C ARG A 101 2.66 -15.18 -2.40
N HIS A 102 2.65 -14.37 -3.47
CA HIS A 102 3.60 -14.53 -4.57
C HIS A 102 5.05 -14.41 -4.07
N ARG A 103 5.35 -13.36 -3.29
CA ARG A 103 6.69 -13.09 -2.77
C ARG A 103 7.14 -14.06 -1.67
N GLN A 104 6.21 -14.63 -0.92
CA GLN A 104 6.51 -15.75 -0.03
C GLN A 104 6.91 -16.99 -0.83
N ALA A 105 6.25 -17.25 -1.97
CA ALA A 105 6.52 -18.41 -2.82
C ALA A 105 7.85 -18.30 -3.59
N THR A 106 8.39 -17.10 -3.83
CA THR A 106 9.70 -16.93 -4.48
C THR A 106 10.87 -17.35 -3.58
N GLY A 107 10.66 -17.47 -2.26
CA GLY A 107 11.72 -17.80 -1.30
C GLY A 107 12.77 -16.71 -1.09
N ILE A 108 12.60 -15.54 -1.71
CA ILE A 108 13.49 -14.39 -1.54
C ILE A 108 13.25 -13.77 -0.17
N MET A 109 14.34 -13.59 0.59
CA MET A 109 14.27 -13.00 1.92
C MET A 109 14.11 -11.47 1.87
N PRO A 110 13.22 -10.90 2.71
CA PRO A 110 13.15 -9.46 2.93
C PRO A 110 14.49 -8.88 3.41
N VAL A 111 14.79 -7.66 2.97
CA VAL A 111 16.03 -6.95 3.31
C VAL A 111 15.77 -5.88 4.38
N PRO A 112 16.73 -5.63 5.28
CA PRO A 112 16.60 -4.57 6.26
C PRO A 112 16.60 -3.20 5.55
N HIS A 113 15.70 -2.32 5.97
CA HIS A 113 15.60 -0.92 5.56
C HIS A 113 15.37 -0.04 6.78
N LYS A 114 15.56 1.27 6.67
CA LYS A 114 15.20 2.18 7.76
C LYS A 114 13.72 2.01 8.11
N GLY A 115 13.44 1.61 9.35
CA GLY A 115 12.07 1.43 9.87
C GLY A 115 11.48 0.03 9.76
N GLY A 116 12.18 -0.97 9.20
CA GLY A 116 11.66 -2.34 9.13
C GLY A 116 12.39 -3.25 8.13
N TYR A 117 11.76 -4.37 7.80
CA TYR A 117 12.19 -5.27 6.73
C TYR A 117 11.20 -5.16 5.58
N PHE A 118 11.70 -5.06 4.35
CA PHE A 118 10.86 -4.99 3.16
C PHE A 118 11.36 -5.93 2.08
N PHE A 119 10.45 -6.34 1.21
CA PHE A 119 10.83 -7.07 0.01
C PHE A 119 11.75 -6.19 -0.85
N PRO A 120 12.87 -6.74 -1.36
CA PRO A 120 13.81 -5.97 -2.15
C PRO A 120 13.12 -5.39 -3.40
N GLU A 121 13.17 -4.06 -3.54
CA GLU A 121 12.80 -3.38 -4.79
C GLU A 121 13.95 -3.60 -5.77
N GLN A 122 13.76 -4.42 -6.82
CA GLN A 122 14.78 -4.53 -7.86
C GLN A 122 14.90 -3.20 -8.59
N VAL A 123 15.99 -2.49 -8.33
CA VAL A 123 16.42 -1.37 -9.14
C VAL A 123 16.97 -1.98 -10.42
N ASN A 124 16.20 -1.93 -11.51
CA ASN A 124 16.80 -2.04 -12.83
C ASN A 124 17.84 -0.92 -12.94
N CYS A 125 19.11 -1.25 -12.70
CA CYS A 125 20.21 -0.46 -13.20
C CYS A 125 20.40 -0.84 -14.67
N PRO A 126 20.03 0.01 -15.65
CA PRO A 126 20.86 0.06 -16.83
C PRO A 126 22.13 0.79 -16.40
N ARG A 127 23.20 0.04 -16.13
CA ARG A 127 24.55 0.61 -16.11
C ARG A 127 24.82 1.25 -17.48
N PRO A 128 25.28 2.50 -17.56
CA PRO A 128 26.30 2.88 -18.52
C PRO A 128 27.67 2.37 -18.08
#